data_AF-A0A8G1R450-F1
#
_entry.id   AF-A0A8G1R450-F1
#
_cell.length_a   1.000
_cell.length_b   1.000
_cell.length_c   1.000
_cell.angle_alpha   90.00
_cell.angle_beta   90.00
_cell.angle_gamma   90.00
#
_symmetry.space_group_name_H-M   'P 1'
#
loop_
_entity.id
_entity.type
_entity.pdbx_description
1 polymer ?
#
loop_
_entity_poly.entity_id
_entity_poly.type
_entity_poly.pdbx_seq_one_letter_code
_entity_poly.pdbx_strand_id
1 'polypeptide(L)'
;MVLFAGLFAVHVWQGLNYKCLWLGLAFSLGAFGEFTGWLARTVAWRCPYSVRLLEMQLAALIMAPAFTTAGIYGILGQIVSIIGQDKSPLTPKQYLVIFMTVDFWSLLLQAVGGGIAGAAFGAHTSYWSGTYTMVAGIIWQLVSTCVFTTLLEYVIYRAIYQIARNPSLRKITSSLMIACTCMVARGIYRSMELMNGWEGYLFTHEIYAIILDALVMFIASLTLAIWNPAASIEEARRHRSTELVQLRGEECRDRKPSGQDQPAHAEPVIGTIE
;
A
#
# COMPACT_ATOMS: atom_id res chain seq x y z
N MET A 1 -17.61 -6.81 -10.05
CA MET A 1 -17.01 -6.57 -11.39
C MET A 1 -17.06 -5.11 -11.83
N VAL A 2 -18.23 -4.51 -12.07
CA VAL A 2 -18.35 -3.12 -12.59
C VAL A 2 -17.62 -2.10 -11.70
N LEU A 3 -17.75 -2.25 -10.37
CA LEU A 3 -17.04 -1.42 -9.40
C LEU A 3 -15.51 -1.49 -9.54
N PHE A 4 -14.96 -2.69 -9.74
CA PHE A 4 -13.52 -2.88 -9.96
C PHE A 4 -13.05 -2.36 -11.33
N ALA A 5 -13.88 -2.44 -12.37
CA ALA A 5 -13.58 -1.80 -13.66
C ALA A 5 -13.51 -0.27 -13.53
N GLY A 6 -14.42 0.32 -12.76
CA GLY A 6 -14.38 1.75 -12.44
C GLY A 6 -13.11 2.13 -11.67
N LEU A 7 -12.75 1.36 -10.63
CA LEU A 7 -11.50 1.58 -9.88
C LEU A 7 -10.25 1.43 -10.75
N PHE A 8 -10.22 0.45 -11.65
CA PHE A 8 -9.13 0.29 -12.62
C PHE A 8 -8.96 1.55 -13.47
N ALA A 9 -10.05 2.06 -14.06
CA ALA A 9 -10.01 3.28 -14.86
C ALA A 9 -9.53 4.49 -14.04
N VAL A 10 -9.98 4.61 -12.79
CA VAL A 10 -9.54 5.68 -11.88
C VAL A 10 -8.05 5.58 -11.57
N HIS A 11 -7.53 4.41 -11.25
CA HIS A 11 -6.10 4.23 -10.96
C HIS A 11 -5.21 4.48 -12.18
N VAL A 12 -5.64 4.07 -13.37
CA VAL A 12 -4.94 4.38 -14.63
C VAL A 12 -4.89 5.89 -14.86
N TRP A 13 -6.05 6.56 -14.73
CA TRP A 13 -6.14 8.01 -14.88
C TRP A 13 -5.27 8.76 -13.86
N GLN A 14 -5.26 8.32 -12.60
CA GLN A 14 -4.40 8.87 -11.54
C GLN A 14 -2.92 8.65 -11.84
N GLY A 15 -2.53 7.46 -12.29
CA GLY A 15 -1.15 7.13 -12.65
C GLY A 15 -0.60 8.05 -13.75
N LEU A 16 -1.42 8.32 -14.77
CA LEU A 16 -1.06 9.19 -15.88
C LEU A 16 -1.00 10.66 -15.48
N ASN A 17 -1.99 11.16 -14.73
CA ASN A 17 -2.08 12.58 -14.37
C ASN A 17 -1.02 13.04 -13.38
N TYR A 18 -0.72 12.20 -12.38
CA TYR A 18 0.25 12.55 -11.33
C TYR A 18 1.68 12.14 -11.68
N LYS A 19 1.90 11.59 -12.89
CA LYS A 19 3.21 11.15 -13.42
C LYS A 19 3.96 10.15 -12.51
N CYS A 20 3.27 9.53 -11.56
CA CYS A 20 3.81 8.46 -10.71
C CYS A 20 3.45 7.10 -11.32
N LEU A 21 4.04 6.80 -12.48
CA LEU A 21 3.71 5.62 -13.29
C LEU A 21 3.88 4.31 -12.53
N TRP A 22 4.91 4.18 -11.69
CA TRP A 22 5.14 2.95 -10.92
C TRP A 22 4.00 2.66 -9.95
N LEU A 23 3.54 3.68 -9.21
CA LEU A 23 2.46 3.53 -8.24
C LEU A 23 1.10 3.35 -8.92
N GLY A 24 0.87 4.11 -9.99
CA GLY A 24 -0.32 3.95 -10.83
C GLY A 24 -0.40 2.55 -11.45
N LEU A 25 0.72 2.01 -11.92
CA LEU A 25 0.80 0.66 -12.48
C LEU A 25 0.47 -0.40 -11.42
N ALA A 26 1.07 -0.32 -10.23
CA ALA A 26 0.81 -1.26 -9.15
C ALA A 26 -0.69 -1.35 -8.79
N PHE A 27 -1.34 -0.20 -8.56
CA PHE A 27 -2.77 -0.19 -8.23
C PHE A 27 -3.67 -0.56 -9.40
N SER A 28 -3.28 -0.18 -10.62
CA SER A 28 -4.03 -0.58 -11.82
C SER A 28 -3.97 -2.09 -12.04
N LEU A 29 -2.79 -2.72 -11.89
CA LEU A 29 -2.67 -4.17 -11.99
C LEU A 29 -3.44 -4.90 -10.89
N GLY A 30 -3.45 -4.35 -9.67
CA GLY A 30 -4.27 -4.86 -8.58
C GLY A 30 -5.77 -4.83 -8.91
N ALA A 31 -6.29 -3.66 -9.31
CA ALA A 31 -7.70 -3.51 -9.69
C ALA A 31 -8.09 -4.33 -10.92
N PHE A 32 -7.18 -4.50 -11.88
CA PHE A 32 -7.38 -5.37 -13.04
C PHE A 32 -7.45 -6.85 -12.65
N GLY A 33 -6.58 -7.29 -11.74
CA GLY A 33 -6.64 -8.65 -11.18
C GLY A 33 -7.97 -8.93 -10.48
N GLU A 34 -8.46 -8.00 -9.66
CA GLU A 34 -9.78 -8.12 -9.05
C GLU A 34 -10.88 -8.20 -10.12
N PHE A 35 -10.87 -7.28 -11.08
CA PHE A 35 -11.83 -7.27 -12.18
C PHE A 35 -11.86 -8.61 -12.93
N THR A 36 -10.69 -9.13 -13.32
CA THR A 36 -10.57 -10.39 -14.06
C THR A 36 -11.01 -11.60 -13.22
N GLY A 37 -10.70 -11.63 -11.93
CA GLY A 37 -11.17 -12.66 -11.00
C GLY A 37 -12.70 -12.69 -10.90
N TRP A 38 -13.32 -11.54 -10.65
CA TRP A 38 -14.78 -11.43 -10.55
C TRP A 38 -15.49 -11.65 -11.89
N LEU A 39 -14.85 -11.28 -13.01
CA LEU A 39 -15.33 -11.60 -14.35
C LEU A 39 -15.31 -13.12 -14.58
N ALA A 40 -14.19 -13.80 -14.30
CA ALA A 40 -14.07 -15.25 -14.44
C ALA A 40 -15.16 -15.97 -13.63
N ARG A 41 -15.42 -15.51 -12.38
CA ARG A 41 -16.50 -16.03 -11.55
C ARG A 41 -17.89 -15.82 -12.17
N THR A 42 -18.14 -14.65 -12.75
CA THR A 42 -19.43 -14.36 -13.40
C THR A 42 -19.65 -15.23 -14.64
N VAL A 43 -18.59 -15.48 -15.43
CA VAL A 43 -18.68 -16.38 -16.59
C VAL A 43 -18.82 -17.84 -16.14
N ALA A 44 -18.22 -18.22 -15.00
CA ALA A 44 -18.33 -19.57 -14.44
C ALA A 44 -19.78 -19.94 -14.08
N TRP A 45 -20.66 -18.96 -13.84
CA TRP A 45 -22.10 -19.22 -13.68
C TRP A 45 -22.72 -19.98 -14.88
N ARG A 46 -22.20 -19.78 -16.10
CA ARG A 46 -22.67 -20.51 -17.29
C ARG A 46 -22.11 -21.93 -17.39
N CYS A 47 -20.91 -22.15 -16.84
CA CYS A 47 -20.23 -23.46 -16.86
C CYS A 47 -19.50 -23.69 -15.52
N PRO A 48 -20.21 -24.08 -14.46
CA PRO A 48 -19.65 -24.16 -13.10
C PRO A 48 -18.53 -25.19 -12.95
N TYR A 49 -18.56 -26.23 -13.78
CA TYR A 49 -17.61 -27.35 -13.73
C TYR A 49 -16.33 -27.12 -14.57
N SER A 50 -16.14 -25.91 -15.11
CA SER A 50 -14.94 -25.61 -15.89
C SER A 50 -13.74 -25.30 -15.00
N VAL A 51 -12.82 -26.26 -14.88
CA VAL A 51 -11.57 -26.12 -14.11
C VAL A 51 -10.77 -24.90 -14.56
N ARG A 52 -10.74 -24.61 -15.87
CA ARG A 52 -10.02 -23.45 -16.44
C ARG A 52 -10.56 -22.11 -15.94
N LEU A 53 -11.88 -21.96 -15.83
CA LEU A 53 -12.47 -20.71 -15.32
C LEU A 53 -12.21 -20.57 -13.83
N LEU A 54 -12.24 -21.68 -13.09
CA LEU A 54 -11.92 -21.68 -11.68
C LEU A 54 -10.45 -21.32 -11.43
N GLU A 55 -9.51 -21.93 -12.16
CA GLU A 55 -8.09 -21.60 -12.11
C GLU A 55 -7.84 -20.12 -12.44
N MET A 56 -8.47 -19.60 -13.49
CA MET A 56 -8.37 -18.19 -13.88
C MET A 56 -8.87 -17.27 -12.75
N GLN A 57 -10.01 -17.59 -12.13
CA GLN A 57 -10.52 -16.85 -10.98
C GLN A 57 -9.52 -16.87 -9.82
N LEU A 58 -9.05 -18.06 -9.41
CA LEU A 58 -8.17 -18.20 -8.25
C LEU A 58 -6.84 -17.48 -8.49
N ALA A 59 -6.24 -17.64 -9.67
CA ALA A 59 -4.98 -17.01 -10.03
C ALA A 59 -5.10 -15.48 -10.04
N ALA A 60 -6.15 -14.93 -10.68
CA ALA A 60 -6.38 -13.49 -10.73
C ALA A 60 -6.60 -12.89 -9.34
N LEU A 61 -7.45 -13.53 -8.51
CA LEU A 61 -7.71 -13.08 -7.15
C LEU A 61 -6.51 -13.23 -6.22
N ILE A 62 -5.57 -14.14 -6.50
CA ILE A 62 -4.32 -14.28 -5.73
C ILE A 62 -3.31 -13.18 -6.11
N MET A 63 -3.16 -12.88 -7.39
CA MET A 63 -2.19 -11.88 -7.86
C MET A 63 -2.63 -10.43 -7.57
N ALA A 64 -3.93 -10.15 -7.67
CA ALA A 64 -4.51 -8.83 -7.47
C ALA A 64 -4.06 -8.11 -6.17
N PRO A 65 -4.20 -8.72 -4.98
CA PRO A 65 -3.77 -8.09 -3.74
C PRO A 65 -2.25 -7.88 -3.68
N ALA A 66 -1.44 -8.76 -4.27
CA ALA A 66 0.02 -8.62 -4.24
C ALA A 66 0.53 -7.37 -4.99
N PHE A 67 -0.12 -7.00 -6.09
CA PHE A 67 0.19 -5.73 -6.76
C PHE A 67 -0.24 -4.52 -5.92
N THR A 68 -1.35 -4.64 -5.21
CA THR A 68 -1.84 -3.59 -4.31
C THR A 68 -0.90 -3.43 -3.10
N THR A 69 -0.41 -4.52 -2.49
CA THR A 69 0.59 -4.47 -1.41
C THR A 69 1.90 -3.85 -1.88
N ALA A 70 2.37 -4.18 -3.08
CA ALA A 70 3.58 -3.56 -3.64
C ALA A 70 3.46 -2.02 -3.69
N GLY A 71 2.30 -1.50 -4.12
CA GLY A 71 2.03 -0.06 -4.09
C GLY A 71 2.05 0.53 -2.67
N ILE A 72 1.44 -0.17 -1.70
CA ILE A 72 1.44 0.23 -0.28
C ILE A 72 2.87 0.29 0.30
N TYR A 73 3.73 -0.68 -0.03
CA TYR A 73 5.13 -0.70 0.40
C TYR A 73 5.89 0.52 -0.12
N GLY A 74 5.65 0.89 -1.39
CA GLY A 74 6.21 2.10 -1.98
C GLY A 74 5.74 3.37 -1.29
N ILE A 75 4.45 3.46 -0.93
CA ILE A 75 3.91 4.62 -0.22
C ILE A 75 4.54 4.75 1.16
N LEU A 76 4.66 3.66 1.92
CA LEU A 76 5.32 3.72 3.23
C LEU A 76 6.77 4.21 3.09
N GLY A 77 7.52 3.72 2.11
CA GLY A 77 8.88 4.21 1.87
C GLY A 77 8.93 5.73 1.60
N GLN A 78 7.96 6.27 0.86
CA GLN A 78 7.85 7.71 0.63
C GLN A 78 7.47 8.47 1.91
N ILE A 79 6.54 7.96 2.71
CA ILE A 79 6.15 8.54 4.00
C ILE A 79 7.36 8.61 4.96
N VAL A 80 8.14 7.53 5.06
CA VAL A 80 9.37 7.50 5.88
C VAL A 80 10.40 8.53 5.37
N SER A 81 10.51 8.72 4.06
CA SER A 81 11.39 9.75 3.47
C SER A 81 10.96 11.18 3.84
N ILE A 82 9.66 11.41 4.04
CA ILE A 82 9.10 12.71 4.41
C ILE A 82 9.20 12.96 5.93
N ILE A 83 8.92 11.97 6.77
CA ILE A 83 8.95 12.10 8.23
C ILE A 83 10.39 12.15 8.76
N GLY A 84 11.30 11.44 8.10
CA GLY A 84 12.68 11.27 8.52
C GLY A 84 12.95 9.83 8.96
N GLN A 85 14.15 9.35 8.65
CA GLN A 85 14.54 7.96 8.87
C GLN A 85 14.63 7.61 10.37
N ASP A 86 14.83 8.59 11.25
CA ASP A 86 14.95 8.39 12.70
C ASP A 86 13.69 7.80 13.35
N LYS A 87 12.56 7.88 12.65
CA LYS A 87 11.25 7.37 13.11
C LYS A 87 10.97 5.96 12.61
N SER A 88 11.80 5.40 11.74
CA SER A 88 11.60 4.08 11.15
C SER A 88 12.81 3.16 11.38
N PRO A 89 12.59 1.88 11.70
CA PRO A 89 13.68 0.91 11.85
C PRO A 89 14.33 0.52 10.51
N LEU A 90 13.65 0.74 9.38
CA LEU A 90 14.11 0.32 8.05
C LEU A 90 14.18 1.52 7.10
N THR A 91 15.12 1.46 6.16
CA THR A 91 15.18 2.46 5.10
C THR A 91 13.99 2.32 4.15
N PRO A 92 13.58 3.41 3.47
CA PRO A 92 12.53 3.38 2.45
C PRO A 92 12.67 2.26 1.40
N LYS A 93 13.90 2.00 0.95
CA LYS A 93 14.20 0.97 -0.04
C LYS A 93 14.10 -0.44 0.55
N GLN A 94 14.47 -0.63 1.81
CA GLN A 94 14.40 -1.93 2.47
C GLN A 94 12.96 -2.43 2.63
N TYR A 95 11.99 -1.56 2.93
CA TYR A 95 10.57 -1.95 2.93
C TYR A 95 10.16 -2.56 1.59
N LEU A 96 10.41 -1.84 0.50
CA LEU A 96 10.02 -2.33 -0.83
C LEU A 96 10.74 -3.63 -1.18
N VAL A 97 12.07 -3.70 -1.01
CA VAL A 97 12.85 -4.88 -1.43
C VAL A 97 12.56 -6.12 -0.59
N ILE A 98 12.47 -6.00 0.74
CA ILE A 98 12.26 -7.16 1.63
C ILE A 98 10.85 -7.72 1.41
N PHE A 99 9.82 -6.87 1.52
CA PHE A 99 8.45 -7.36 1.45
C PHE A 99 8.06 -7.79 0.03
N MET A 100 8.57 -7.14 -1.02
CA MET A 100 8.29 -7.55 -2.40
C MET A 100 9.02 -8.85 -2.78
N THR A 101 10.20 -9.15 -2.22
CA THR A 101 10.85 -10.45 -2.47
C THR A 101 10.13 -11.59 -1.75
N VAL A 102 9.64 -11.34 -0.54
CA VAL A 102 8.79 -12.29 0.19
C VAL A 102 7.50 -12.58 -0.58
N ASP A 103 6.82 -11.54 -1.06
CA ASP A 103 5.59 -11.67 -1.87
C ASP A 103 5.85 -12.37 -3.21
N PHE A 104 7.01 -12.15 -3.85
CA PHE A 104 7.37 -12.86 -5.08
C PHE A 104 7.47 -14.36 -4.86
N TRP A 105 8.17 -14.79 -3.80
CA TRP A 105 8.32 -16.22 -3.50
C TRP A 105 7.01 -16.85 -3.04
N SER A 106 6.17 -16.14 -2.29
CA SER A 106 4.83 -16.65 -1.95
C SER A 106 3.94 -16.80 -3.16
N LEU A 107 3.95 -15.85 -4.10
CA LEU A 107 3.20 -15.95 -5.35
C LEU A 107 3.69 -17.11 -6.22
N LEU A 108 4.99 -17.38 -6.23
CA LEU A 108 5.54 -18.53 -6.94
C LEU A 108 5.02 -19.86 -6.36
N LEU A 109 5.02 -20.00 -5.03
CA LEU A 109 4.43 -21.17 -4.36
C LEU A 109 2.94 -21.31 -4.68
N GLN A 110 2.21 -20.21 -4.73
CA GLN A 110 0.79 -20.19 -5.08
C GLN A 110 0.54 -20.59 -6.54
N ALA A 111 1.34 -20.09 -7.48
CA ALA A 111 1.24 -20.43 -8.89
C ALA A 111 1.53 -21.93 -9.12
N VAL A 112 2.59 -22.45 -8.51
CA VAL A 112 2.96 -23.87 -8.60
C VAL A 112 1.89 -24.75 -7.92
N GLY A 113 1.50 -24.43 -6.69
CA GLY A 113 0.50 -25.17 -5.95
C GLY A 113 -0.87 -25.16 -6.65
N GLY A 114 -1.29 -24.00 -7.15
CA GLY A 114 -2.53 -23.83 -7.91
C GLY A 114 -2.53 -24.61 -9.21
N GLY A 115 -1.42 -24.60 -9.96
CA GLY A 115 -1.28 -25.39 -11.19
C GLY A 115 -1.31 -26.89 -10.96
N ILE A 116 -0.62 -27.38 -9.91
CA ILE A 116 -0.66 -28.81 -9.54
C ILE A 116 -2.06 -29.21 -9.07
N ALA A 117 -2.70 -28.40 -8.22
CA ALA A 117 -4.04 -28.66 -7.72
C ALA A 117 -5.08 -28.69 -8.85
N GLY A 118 -5.01 -27.72 -9.77
CA GLY A 118 -5.91 -27.62 -10.91
C GLY A 118 -5.78 -28.79 -11.89
N ALA A 119 -4.54 -29.19 -12.23
CA ALA A 119 -4.28 -30.37 -13.04
C ALA A 119 -4.79 -31.66 -12.39
N ALA A 120 -4.54 -31.82 -11.09
CA ALA A 120 -5.01 -32.99 -10.33
C ALA A 120 -6.54 -33.05 -10.24
N PHE A 121 -7.20 -31.90 -10.01
CA PHE A 121 -8.65 -31.78 -9.96
C PHE A 121 -9.29 -32.11 -11.31
N GLY A 122 -8.74 -31.60 -12.41
CA GLY A 122 -9.19 -31.93 -13.77
C GLY A 122 -9.00 -33.40 -14.15
N ALA A 123 -8.02 -34.08 -13.57
CA ALA A 123 -7.78 -35.52 -13.74
C ALA A 123 -8.55 -36.41 -12.75
N HIS A 124 -9.40 -35.84 -11.88
CA HIS A 124 -10.10 -36.56 -10.80
C HIS A 124 -9.15 -37.32 -9.85
N THR A 125 -7.97 -36.75 -9.61
CA THR A 125 -6.97 -37.26 -8.66
C THR A 125 -6.87 -36.36 -7.43
N SER A 126 -6.11 -36.77 -6.42
CA SER A 126 -5.95 -36.02 -5.18
C SER A 126 -5.28 -34.66 -5.43
N TYR A 127 -6.04 -33.57 -5.28
CA TYR A 127 -5.57 -32.19 -5.45
C TYR A 127 -4.93 -31.58 -4.20
N TRP A 128 -4.95 -32.31 -3.07
CA TRP A 128 -4.50 -31.80 -1.76
C TRP A 128 -3.05 -31.38 -1.72
N SER A 129 -2.16 -32.10 -2.40
CA SER A 129 -0.74 -31.76 -2.43
C SER A 129 -0.51 -30.36 -3.01
N GLY A 130 -1.15 -30.04 -4.14
CA GLY A 130 -1.08 -28.70 -4.73
C GLY A 130 -1.76 -27.63 -3.87
N THR A 131 -2.93 -27.95 -3.29
CA THR A 131 -3.65 -27.04 -2.39
C THR A 131 -2.81 -26.66 -1.19
N TYR A 132 -2.13 -27.62 -0.54
CA TYR A 132 -1.26 -27.31 0.60
C TYR A 132 -0.06 -26.45 0.21
N THR A 133 0.55 -26.69 -0.96
CA THR A 133 1.61 -25.82 -1.48
C THR A 133 1.10 -24.39 -1.72
N MET A 134 -0.12 -24.24 -2.25
CA MET A 134 -0.74 -22.93 -2.46
C MET A 134 -1.04 -22.21 -1.14
N VAL A 135 -1.65 -22.92 -0.17
CA VAL A 135 -1.94 -22.40 1.17
C VAL A 135 -0.67 -21.98 1.89
N ALA A 136 0.41 -22.76 1.79
CA ALA A 136 1.70 -22.41 2.37
C ALA A 136 2.21 -21.04 1.86
N GLY A 137 2.07 -20.78 0.56
CA GLY A 137 2.38 -19.46 -0.01
C GLY A 137 1.49 -18.35 0.56
N ILE A 138 0.18 -18.57 0.66
CA ILE A 138 -0.75 -17.57 1.21
C ILE A 138 -0.41 -17.24 2.66
N ILE A 139 -0.15 -18.26 3.50
CA ILE A 139 0.21 -18.06 4.91
C ILE A 139 1.55 -17.33 5.01
N TRP A 140 2.53 -17.68 4.20
CA TRP A 140 3.83 -16.99 4.15
C TRP A 140 3.66 -15.49 3.84
N GLN A 141 2.83 -15.18 2.85
CA GLN A 141 2.49 -13.80 2.48
C GLN A 141 1.69 -13.07 3.57
N LEU A 142 0.75 -13.76 4.22
CA LEU A 142 -0.05 -13.20 5.30
C LEU A 142 0.83 -12.84 6.50
N VAL A 143 1.73 -13.72 6.92
CA VAL A 143 2.68 -13.44 8.01
C VAL A 143 3.54 -12.24 7.68
N SER A 144 4.06 -12.17 6.45
CA SER A 144 4.81 -11.00 5.94
C SER A 144 3.99 -9.71 6.02
N THR A 145 2.73 -9.75 5.60
CA THR A 145 1.81 -8.60 5.63
C THR A 145 1.49 -8.17 7.07
N CYS A 146 1.34 -9.11 8.00
CA CYS A 146 1.18 -8.81 9.42
C CYS A 146 2.42 -8.10 9.98
N VAL A 147 3.63 -8.61 9.69
CA VAL A 147 4.88 -7.96 10.10
C VAL A 147 4.99 -6.55 9.52
N PHE A 148 4.68 -6.38 8.23
CA PHE A 148 4.65 -5.06 7.59
C PHE A 148 3.68 -4.10 8.29
N THR A 149 2.47 -4.58 8.62
CA THR A 149 1.43 -3.78 9.26
C THR A 149 1.88 -3.33 10.66
N THR A 150 2.48 -4.22 11.45
CA THR A 150 3.06 -3.86 12.76
C THR A 150 4.17 -2.80 12.62
N LEU A 151 5.03 -2.91 11.61
CA LEU A 151 6.06 -1.90 11.35
C LEU A 151 5.47 -0.55 10.91
N LEU A 152 4.40 -0.58 10.11
CA LEU A 152 3.66 0.61 9.71
C LEU A 152 3.08 1.30 10.95
N GLU A 153 2.37 0.57 11.81
CA GLU A 153 1.82 1.08 13.07
C GLU A 153 2.90 1.68 13.97
N TYR A 154 4.05 1.02 14.07
CA TYR A 154 5.20 1.51 14.82
C TYR A 154 5.72 2.86 14.29
N VAL A 155 5.86 3.00 12.97
CA VAL A 155 6.28 4.26 12.33
C VAL A 155 5.25 5.36 12.59
N ILE A 156 3.96 5.05 12.47
CA ILE A 156 2.87 6.00 12.72
C ILE A 156 2.88 6.46 14.17
N TYR A 157 3.02 5.54 15.12
CA TYR A 157 3.09 5.86 16.54
C TYR A 157 4.26 6.81 16.85
N ARG A 158 5.46 6.54 16.29
CA ARG A 158 6.63 7.42 16.47
C ARG A 158 6.52 8.76 15.77
N ALA A 159 5.71 8.86 14.71
CA ALA A 159 5.52 10.06 13.91
C ALA A 159 4.19 10.79 14.19
N ILE A 160 3.47 10.40 15.25
CA ILE A 160 2.10 10.87 15.51
C ILE A 160 1.98 12.40 15.54
N TYR A 161 2.97 13.10 16.13
CA TYR A 161 2.99 14.56 16.19
C TYR A 161 3.16 15.21 14.81
N GLN A 162 4.03 14.65 13.95
CA GLN A 162 4.24 15.18 12.60
C GLN A 162 3.05 14.89 11.68
N ILE A 163 2.41 13.72 11.86
CA ILE A 163 1.20 13.34 11.14
C ILE A 163 0.02 14.21 11.58
N ALA A 164 -0.10 14.52 12.87
CA ALA A 164 -1.15 15.38 13.40
C ALA A 164 -1.06 16.82 12.86
N ARG A 165 0.17 17.34 12.67
CA ARG A 165 0.42 18.69 12.15
C ARG A 165 0.13 18.82 10.65
N ASN A 166 0.30 17.74 9.89
CA ASN A 166 0.16 17.75 8.43
C ASN A 166 -1.10 16.98 7.97
N PRO A 167 -2.16 17.67 7.53
CA PRO A 167 -3.43 17.01 7.20
C PRO A 167 -3.31 16.01 6.04
N SER A 168 -2.40 16.24 5.08
CA SER A 168 -2.14 15.32 3.96
C SER A 168 -1.44 14.04 4.40
N LEU A 169 -0.51 14.12 5.37
CA LEU A 169 0.09 12.93 5.98
C LEU A 169 -0.97 12.13 6.75
N ARG A 170 -1.86 12.80 7.48
CA ARG A 170 -2.96 12.12 8.17
C ARG A 170 -3.88 11.35 7.23
N LYS A 171 -4.25 11.97 6.10
CA LYS A 171 -5.07 11.34 5.06
C LYS A 171 -4.42 10.08 4.50
N ILE A 172 -3.18 10.17 4.02
CA ILE A 172 -2.48 9.03 3.42
C ILE A 172 -2.17 7.90 4.42
N THR A 173 -1.84 8.26 5.67
CA THR A 173 -1.62 7.28 6.73
C THR A 173 -2.94 6.57 7.09
N SER A 174 -4.06 7.30 7.17
CA SER A 174 -5.35 6.69 7.46
C SER A 174 -5.82 5.73 6.35
N SER A 175 -5.61 6.08 5.08
CA SER A 175 -5.91 5.18 3.96
C SER A 175 -5.03 3.93 3.98
N LEU A 176 -3.75 4.07 4.34
CA LEU A 176 -2.83 2.93 4.46
C LEU A 176 -3.26 1.97 5.58
N MET A 177 -3.67 2.49 6.73
CA MET A 177 -4.16 1.65 7.83
C MET A 177 -5.40 0.86 7.43
N ILE A 178 -6.39 1.52 6.82
CA ILE A 178 -7.62 0.85 6.36
C ILE A 178 -7.28 -0.22 5.31
N ALA A 179 -6.44 0.11 4.33
CA ALA A 179 -6.03 -0.84 3.31
C ALA A 179 -5.30 -2.05 3.91
N CYS A 180 -4.30 -1.85 4.77
CA CYS A 180 -3.56 -2.93 5.43
C CYS A 180 -4.48 -3.85 6.25
N THR A 181 -5.43 -3.30 7.01
CA THR A 181 -6.40 -4.11 7.76
C THR A 181 -7.25 -4.98 6.82
N CYS A 182 -7.72 -4.44 5.70
CA CYS A 182 -8.44 -5.21 4.69
C CYS A 182 -7.59 -6.34 4.08
N MET A 183 -6.30 -6.09 3.81
CA MET A 183 -5.40 -7.11 3.26
C MET A 183 -5.19 -8.29 4.23
N VAL A 184 -5.02 -8.00 5.53
CA VAL A 184 -4.89 -9.04 6.55
C VAL A 184 -6.18 -9.84 6.67
N ALA A 185 -7.34 -9.17 6.73
CA ALA A 185 -8.64 -9.85 6.80
C ALA A 185 -8.86 -10.80 5.62
N ARG A 186 -8.56 -10.34 4.40
CA ARG A 186 -8.60 -11.17 3.19
C ARG A 186 -7.66 -12.36 3.29
N GLY A 187 -6.40 -12.15 3.68
CA GLY A 187 -5.41 -13.23 3.74
C GLY A 187 -5.81 -14.34 4.71
N ILE A 188 -6.46 -14.00 5.83
CA ILE A 188 -7.04 -14.97 6.78
C ILE A 188 -8.17 -15.75 6.11
N TYR A 189 -9.14 -15.06 5.51
CA TYR A 189 -10.26 -15.70 4.81
C TYR A 189 -9.77 -16.66 3.73
N ARG A 190 -8.82 -16.24 2.90
CA ARG A 190 -8.28 -17.03 1.79
C ARG A 190 -7.53 -18.26 2.26
N SER A 191 -6.77 -18.15 3.36
CA SER A 191 -6.12 -19.30 3.99
C SER A 191 -7.15 -20.32 4.45
N MET A 192 -8.20 -19.87 5.14
CA MET A 192 -9.28 -20.74 5.62
C MET A 192 -10.10 -21.37 4.49
N GLU A 193 -10.41 -20.61 3.44
CA GLU A 193 -11.17 -21.08 2.28
C GLU A 193 -10.48 -22.28 1.63
N LEU A 194 -9.18 -22.19 1.38
CA LEU A 194 -8.41 -23.24 0.69
C LEU A 194 -8.05 -24.41 1.59
N MET A 195 -7.88 -24.18 2.89
CA MET A 195 -7.71 -25.28 3.85
C MET A 195 -8.96 -26.16 3.96
N ASN A 196 -10.16 -25.60 3.73
CA ASN A 196 -11.40 -26.37 3.71
C ASN A 196 -11.60 -27.20 2.43
N GLY A 197 -10.69 -27.09 1.46
CA GLY A 197 -10.76 -27.82 0.19
C GLY A 197 -11.74 -27.21 -0.82
N TRP A 198 -11.70 -27.74 -2.04
CA TRP A 198 -12.39 -27.17 -3.21
C TRP A 198 -13.89 -27.51 -3.23
N GLU A 199 -14.31 -28.45 -2.36
CA GLU A 199 -15.70 -28.83 -2.12
C GLU A 199 -16.20 -28.33 -0.75
N GLY A 200 -15.39 -27.53 -0.05
CA GLY A 200 -15.68 -27.05 1.30
C GLY A 200 -16.86 -26.06 1.36
N TYR A 201 -17.47 -25.94 2.53
CA TYR A 201 -18.60 -25.04 2.78
C TYR A 201 -18.30 -23.58 2.44
N LEU A 202 -17.07 -23.11 2.74
CA LEU A 202 -16.64 -21.73 2.45
C LEU A 202 -16.47 -21.45 0.94
N PHE A 203 -16.13 -22.47 0.17
CA PHE A 203 -15.93 -22.36 -1.28
C PHE A 203 -17.27 -22.40 -2.03
N THR A 204 -18.22 -23.17 -1.52
CA THR A 204 -19.56 -23.35 -2.08
C THR A 204 -20.52 -22.20 -1.74
N HIS A 205 -20.36 -21.54 -0.59
CA HIS A 205 -21.19 -20.40 -0.19
C HIS A 205 -20.62 -19.07 -0.70
N GLU A 206 -21.09 -18.67 -1.88
CA GLU A 206 -20.59 -17.50 -2.61
C GLU A 206 -20.65 -16.18 -1.84
N ILE A 207 -21.59 -16.06 -0.90
CA ILE A 207 -21.80 -14.84 -0.09
C ILE A 207 -20.54 -14.50 0.71
N TYR A 208 -19.85 -15.50 1.27
CA TYR A 208 -18.63 -15.25 2.05
C TYR A 208 -17.50 -14.74 1.17
N ALA A 209 -17.34 -15.27 -0.05
CA ALA A 209 -16.35 -14.75 -0.99
C ALA A 209 -16.68 -13.30 -1.39
N ILE A 210 -17.94 -12.97 -1.61
CA ILE A 210 -18.34 -11.61 -1.99
C ILE A 210 -18.05 -10.61 -0.86
N ILE A 211 -18.36 -10.95 0.39
CA ILE A 211 -18.20 -10.04 1.53
C ILE A 211 -16.74 -10.02 2.02
N LEU A 212 -16.12 -11.18 2.23
CA LEU A 212 -14.82 -11.30 2.88
C LEU A 212 -13.64 -11.24 1.90
N ASP A 213 -13.90 -11.28 0.59
CA ASP A 213 -12.88 -11.04 -0.44
C ASP A 213 -13.21 -9.77 -1.26
N ALA A 214 -14.34 -9.75 -1.97
CA ALA A 214 -14.65 -8.64 -2.88
C ALA A 214 -14.80 -7.29 -2.16
N LEU A 215 -15.63 -7.25 -1.12
CA LEU A 215 -15.96 -5.99 -0.44
C LEU A 215 -14.75 -5.42 0.29
N VAL A 216 -13.95 -6.26 0.96
CA VAL A 216 -12.74 -5.79 1.66
C VAL A 216 -11.71 -5.22 0.68
N MET A 217 -11.51 -5.85 -0.48
CA MET A 217 -10.60 -5.34 -1.50
C MET A 217 -11.12 -4.11 -2.22
N PHE A 218 -12.44 -4.03 -2.41
CA PHE A 218 -13.09 -2.84 -2.94
C PHE A 218 -12.90 -1.65 -2.00
N ILE A 219 -13.10 -1.81 -0.69
CA ILE A 219 -12.89 -0.75 0.30
C ILE A 219 -11.41 -0.33 0.33
N ALA A 220 -10.48 -1.27 0.32
CA ALA A 220 -9.04 -0.98 0.29
C ALA A 220 -8.66 -0.18 -0.97
N SER A 221 -9.09 -0.61 -2.14
CA SER A 221 -8.78 0.06 -3.41
C SER A 221 -9.47 1.42 -3.52
N LEU A 222 -10.72 1.52 -3.05
CA LEU A 222 -11.48 2.77 -3.07
C LEU A 222 -10.86 3.83 -2.15
N THR A 223 -10.40 3.45 -0.96
CA THR A 223 -9.73 4.38 -0.05
C THR A 223 -8.42 4.91 -0.64
N LEU A 224 -7.64 4.05 -1.29
CA LEU A 224 -6.43 4.45 -2.04
C LEU A 224 -6.76 5.29 -3.28
N ALA A 225 -7.91 5.07 -3.93
CA ALA A 225 -8.36 5.90 -5.05
C ALA A 225 -8.80 7.29 -4.58
N ILE A 226 -9.58 7.40 -3.50
CA ILE A 226 -10.07 8.69 -2.99
C ILE A 226 -8.90 9.52 -2.46
N TRP A 227 -8.08 8.92 -1.59
CA TRP A 227 -6.87 9.55 -1.07
C TRP A 227 -5.68 9.20 -1.94
N ASN A 228 -5.68 9.72 -3.18
CA ASN A 228 -4.62 9.45 -4.13
C ASN A 228 -3.24 9.67 -3.47
N PRO A 229 -2.45 8.60 -3.29
CA PRO A 229 -1.21 8.68 -2.55
C PRO A 229 -0.19 9.54 -3.29
N ALA A 230 -0.20 9.54 -4.63
CA ALA A 230 0.70 10.36 -5.44
C ALA A 230 0.46 11.87 -5.20
N ALA A 231 -0.81 12.28 -5.15
CA ALA A 231 -1.19 13.66 -4.85
C ALA A 231 -0.81 14.04 -3.40
N SER A 232 -1.14 13.16 -2.46
CA SER A 232 -0.95 13.41 -1.03
C SER A 232 0.53 13.46 -0.64
N ILE A 233 1.39 12.65 -1.29
CA ILE A 233 2.85 12.68 -1.10
C ILE A 233 3.46 14.00 -1.60
N GLU A 234 3.01 14.49 -2.76
CA GLU A 234 3.48 15.77 -3.30
C GLU A 234 3.08 16.95 -2.40
N GLU A 235 1.83 16.96 -1.93
CA GLU A 235 1.33 17.98 -0.99
C GLU A 235 2.09 17.92 0.36
N ALA A 236 2.31 16.72 0.89
CA ALA A 236 3.11 16.48 2.09
C ALA A 236 4.55 16.99 1.96
N ARG A 237 5.20 16.76 0.81
CA ARG A 237 6.56 17.25 0.53
C ARG A 237 6.61 18.77 0.49
N ARG A 238 5.60 19.41 -0.10
CA ARG A 238 5.49 20.88 -0.15
C ARG A 238 5.35 21.48 1.24
N HIS A 239 4.42 20.98 2.06
CA HIS A 239 4.25 21.46 3.44
C HIS A 239 5.55 21.39 4.25
N ARG A 240 6.28 20.26 4.16
CA ARG A 240 7.59 20.11 4.83
C ARG A 240 8.62 21.13 4.33
N SER A 241 8.67 21.38 3.02
CA SER A 241 9.60 22.37 2.46
C SER A 241 9.31 23.79 2.95
N THR A 242 8.04 24.16 3.05
CA THR A 242 7.61 25.46 3.58
C THR A 242 7.98 25.61 5.06
N GLU A 243 7.77 24.56 5.86
CA GLU A 243 8.14 24.55 7.29
C GLU A 243 9.66 24.71 7.47
N LEU A 244 10.48 24.00 6.67
CA LEU A 244 11.94 24.14 6.72
C LEU A 244 12.42 25.55 6.32
N VAL A 245 11.77 26.19 5.36
CA VAL A 245 12.07 27.58 4.96
C VAL A 245 11.71 28.56 6.08
N GLN A 246 10.58 28.35 6.76
CA GLN A 246 10.17 29.18 7.90
C GLN A 246 11.16 29.08 9.06
N LEU A 247 11.52 27.86 9.46
CA LEU A 247 12.49 27.60 10.54
C LEU A 247 13.87 28.22 10.22
N ARG A 248 14.34 28.09 8.98
CA ARG A 248 15.60 28.71 8.54
C ARG A 248 15.54 30.24 8.54
N GLY A 249 14.36 30.81 8.24
CA GLY A 249 14.11 32.25 8.31
C GLY A 249 14.16 32.78 9.75
N GLU A 250 13.57 32.04 10.69
CA GLU A 250 13.61 32.35 12.12
C GLU A 250 15.05 32.28 12.68
N GLU A 251 15.81 31.22 12.37
CA GLU A 251 17.22 31.12 12.75
C GLU A 251 18.08 32.29 12.21
N CYS A 252 17.80 32.73 10.97
CA CYS A 252 18.51 33.86 10.38
C CYS A 252 18.12 35.21 11.02
N ARG A 253 16.90 35.31 11.55
CA ARG A 253 16.42 36.48 12.30
C ARG A 253 17.07 36.56 13.68
N ASP A 254 17.14 35.43 14.38
CA ASP A 254 17.78 35.36 15.71
C ASP A 254 19.29 35.56 15.66
N ARG A 255 19.93 35.26 14.51
CA ARG A 255 21.36 35.54 14.30
C ARG A 255 21.70 37.00 14.00
N LYS A 256 20.74 37.89 13.73
CA LYS A 256 21.04 39.32 13.60
C LYS A 256 21.23 39.92 15.00
N PRO A 257 22.40 40.49 15.34
CA PRO A 257 22.59 41.12 16.63
C PRO A 257 21.66 42.33 16.73
N SER A 258 20.87 42.38 17.80
CA SER A 258 20.18 43.59 18.27
C SER A 258 21.24 44.62 18.70
N GLY A 259 21.69 45.46 17.77
CA GLY A 259 22.72 46.45 18.04
C GLY A 259 22.78 47.53 16.98
N GLN A 260 21.74 48.36 16.89
CA GLN A 260 21.79 49.63 16.17
C GLN A 260 20.69 50.57 16.68
N ASP A 261 21.00 51.26 17.79
CA ASP A 261 20.47 52.53 18.28
C ASP A 261 21.58 53.03 19.24
N GLN A 262 22.33 54.13 19.12
CA GLN A 262 22.22 55.45 18.50
C GLN A 262 23.64 55.96 18.11
N PRO A 263 23.82 56.89 17.16
CA PRO A 263 25.12 57.53 16.93
C PRO A 263 25.40 58.63 17.97
N ALA A 264 26.68 58.76 18.30
CA ALA A 264 27.28 59.48 19.41
C ALA A 264 27.02 61.00 19.45
N HIS A 265 26.99 61.51 20.69
CA HIS A 265 27.11 62.93 21.02
C HIS A 265 28.32 63.58 20.34
N ALA A 266 28.09 64.76 19.77
CA ALA A 266 29.12 65.63 19.23
C ALA A 266 29.87 66.35 20.36
N GLU A 267 31.20 66.31 20.32
CA GLU A 267 32.08 67.31 20.93
C GLU A 267 33.15 67.74 19.91
N PRO A 268 33.38 69.05 19.70
CA PRO A 268 34.51 69.53 18.93
C PRO A 268 35.65 69.96 19.88
N VAL A 269 36.83 69.35 19.74
CA VAL A 269 38.08 69.86 20.32
C VAL A 269 38.95 70.35 19.18
N ILE A 270 38.99 71.67 18.97
CA ILE A 270 39.97 72.34 18.10
C ILE A 270 41.12 72.81 19.00
N GLY A 271 42.27 72.17 18.83
CA GLY A 271 43.53 72.53 19.49
C GLY A 271 44.23 73.70 18.79
N THR A 272 44.71 74.62 19.62
CA THR A 272 45.75 75.63 19.40
C THR A 272 47.04 75.03 18.85
N ILE A 273 47.64 75.67 17.83
CA ILE A 273 49.08 75.60 17.53
C ILE A 273 49.54 77.02 17.15
N GLU A 274 50.61 77.45 17.83
CA GLU A 274 51.43 78.66 17.59
C GLU A 274 52.19 78.61 16.26
#